data_AF-A0A0K2UVK7-F1
#
_entry.id   AF-A0A0K2UVK7-F1
#
_cell.length_a   1.000
_cell.length_b   1.000
_cell.length_c   1.000
_cell.angle_alpha   90.00
_cell.angle_beta   90.00
_cell.angle_gamma   90.00
#
_symmetry.space_group_name_H-M   'P 1'
#
loop_
_entity.id
_entity.type
_entity.pdbx_description
1 polymer ?
#
loop_
_entity_poly.entity_id
_entity_poly.type
_entity_poly.pdbx_seq_one_letter_code
_entity_poly.pdbx_strand_id
1 'polypeptide(L)'
;LKASLDEGNFYEAHQLYRIINFRLLSGKKYVECEEILFEGANKLFEEQQMSSGVDLSKLYMQILQEGDIDPQERIFVRVSTLYKSIPSESPDKNTFLSLAIQWSANEGYPNGHQRLHQLFAHSLWSIKRYPESRHHFLYSSDGSGCGSMLAEFHFHQG
;
A
#
# COMPACT_ATOMS: atom_id res chain seq x y z
N LEU A 1 -2.07 -14.01 -18.35
CA LEU A 1 -2.01 -12.75 -17.58
C LEU A 1 -1.11 -11.72 -18.23
N LYS A 2 0.19 -11.98 -18.36
CA LYS A 2 1.13 -11.06 -19.04
C LYS A 2 0.66 -10.73 -20.46
N ALA A 3 0.31 -11.74 -21.26
CA ALA A 3 -0.23 -11.53 -22.62
C ALA A 3 -1.43 -10.56 -22.68
N SER A 4 -2.44 -10.71 -21.82
CA SER A 4 -3.62 -9.80 -21.81
C SER A 4 -3.30 -8.37 -21.36
N LEU A 5 -2.27 -8.19 -20.51
CA LEU A 5 -1.78 -6.87 -20.11
C LEU A 5 -0.93 -6.24 -21.23
N ASP A 6 -0.15 -7.06 -21.93
CA ASP A 6 0.71 -6.63 -23.04
C ASP A 6 -0.11 -6.30 -24.31
N GLU A 7 -1.30 -6.90 -24.45
CA GLU A 7 -2.26 -6.65 -25.54
C GLU A 7 -3.21 -5.48 -25.27
N GLY A 8 -3.13 -4.83 -24.09
CA GLY A 8 -3.98 -3.69 -23.72
C GLY A 8 -5.42 -4.07 -23.31
N ASN A 9 -5.70 -5.36 -23.11
CA ASN A 9 -7.01 -5.87 -22.68
C ASN A 9 -7.16 -5.78 -21.15
N PHE A 10 -7.10 -4.56 -20.61
CA PHE A 10 -7.00 -4.31 -19.17
C PHE A 10 -8.22 -4.75 -18.36
N TYR A 11 -9.42 -4.67 -18.93
CA TYR A 11 -10.63 -5.17 -18.28
C TYR A 11 -10.59 -6.69 -18.09
N GLU A 12 -10.18 -7.43 -19.12
CA GLU A 12 -10.04 -8.88 -19.07
C GLU A 12 -8.92 -9.28 -18.11
N ALA A 13 -7.79 -8.57 -18.14
CA ALA A 13 -6.71 -8.76 -17.17
C ALA A 13 -7.21 -8.56 -15.74
N HIS A 14 -8.00 -7.51 -15.47
CA HIS A 14 -8.58 -7.24 -14.15
C HIS A 14 -9.51 -8.38 -13.69
N GLN A 15 -10.42 -8.85 -14.55
CA GLN A 15 -11.28 -9.99 -14.21
C GLN A 15 -10.47 -11.27 -13.95
N LEU A 16 -9.42 -11.51 -14.74
CA LEU A 16 -8.52 -12.65 -14.53
C LEU A 16 -7.79 -12.56 -13.18
N TYR A 17 -7.35 -11.37 -12.76
CA TYR A 17 -6.77 -11.20 -11.43
C TYR A 17 -7.76 -11.51 -10.30
N ARG A 18 -9.03 -11.10 -10.45
CA ARG A 18 -10.08 -11.44 -9.46
C ARG A 18 -10.34 -12.94 -9.39
N ILE A 19 -10.34 -13.63 -10.53
CA ILE A 19 -10.49 -15.09 -10.60
C ILE A 19 -9.28 -15.79 -9.96
N ILE A 20 -8.06 -15.30 -10.24
CA ILE A 20 -6.84 -15.81 -9.62
C ILE A 20 -6.87 -15.63 -8.11
N ASN A 21 -7.26 -14.45 -7.62
CA ASN A 21 -7.41 -14.19 -6.19
C ASN A 21 -8.38 -15.19 -5.54
N PHE A 22 -9.56 -15.38 -6.11
CA PHE A 22 -10.55 -16.35 -5.61
C PHE A 22 -10.00 -17.78 -5.59
N ARG A 23 -9.31 -18.19 -6.66
CA ARG A 23 -8.72 -19.54 -6.77
C ARG A 23 -7.58 -19.75 -5.77
N LEU A 24 -6.71 -18.76 -5.59
CA LEU A 24 -5.54 -18.87 -4.72
C LEU A 24 -5.93 -18.77 -3.24
N LEU A 25 -6.95 -17.97 -2.90
CA LEU A 25 -7.59 -17.99 -1.59
C LEU A 25 -8.14 -19.37 -1.25
N SER A 26 -8.88 -19.97 -2.20
CA SER A 26 -9.43 -21.32 -2.03
C SER A 26 -8.34 -22.39 -1.87
N GLY A 27 -7.17 -22.17 -2.48
CA GLY A 27 -6.00 -23.05 -2.40
C GLY A 27 -5.02 -22.75 -1.25
N LYS A 28 -5.29 -21.74 -0.40
CA LYS A 28 -4.40 -21.26 0.67
C LYS A 28 -2.98 -20.90 0.22
N LYS A 29 -2.83 -20.45 -1.02
CA LYS A 29 -1.53 -20.08 -1.62
C LYS A 29 -1.24 -18.59 -1.49
N TYR A 30 -1.24 -18.10 -0.25
CA TYR A 30 -1.22 -16.65 0.04
C TYR A 30 0.05 -15.95 -0.45
N VAL A 31 1.23 -16.54 -0.26
CA VAL A 31 2.51 -15.95 -0.69
C VAL A 31 2.61 -15.82 -2.21
N GLU A 32 2.19 -16.84 -2.96
CA GLU A 32 2.15 -16.79 -4.43
C GLU A 32 1.14 -15.71 -4.91
N CYS A 33 -0.01 -15.62 -4.23
CA CYS A 33 -1.03 -14.63 -4.56
C CYS A 33 -0.59 -13.20 -4.26
N GLU A 34 0.11 -12.99 -3.15
CA GLU A 34 0.68 -11.70 -2.76
C GLU A 34 1.56 -11.13 -3.86
N GLU A 35 2.47 -11.94 -4.41
CA GLU A 35 3.37 -11.52 -5.48
C GLU A 35 2.64 -11.21 -6.78
N ILE A 36 1.72 -12.08 -7.21
CA ILE A 36 0.95 -11.88 -8.43
C ILE A 36 0.10 -10.61 -8.34
N LEU A 37 -0.55 -10.35 -7.20
CA LEU A 37 -1.37 -9.17 -7.01
C LEU A 37 -0.54 -7.89 -6.95
N PHE A 38 0.62 -7.91 -6.29
CA PHE A 38 1.51 -6.75 -6.26
C PHE A 38 2.01 -6.39 -7.66
N GLU A 39 2.52 -7.36 -8.42
CA GLU A 39 2.98 -7.15 -9.79
C GLU A 39 1.84 -6.65 -10.68
N GLY A 40 0.66 -7.25 -10.54
CA GLY A 40 -0.53 -6.86 -11.31
C GLY A 40 -1.01 -5.45 -11.02
N ALA A 41 -1.07 -5.06 -9.74
CA ALA A 41 -1.48 -3.72 -9.34
C ALA A 41 -0.52 -2.66 -9.89
N ASN A 42 0.80 -2.87 -9.77
CA ASN A 42 1.80 -1.95 -10.32
C ASN A 42 1.66 -1.80 -11.83
N LYS A 43 1.53 -2.91 -12.57
CA LYS A 43 1.35 -2.86 -14.03
C LYS A 43 0.08 -2.09 -14.41
N LEU A 44 -1.02 -2.26 -13.68
CA LEU A 44 -2.25 -1.50 -13.94
C LEU A 44 -2.06 0.00 -13.66
N PHE A 45 -1.31 0.38 -12.61
CA PHE A 45 -0.99 1.78 -12.37
C PHE A 45 -0.08 2.37 -13.46
N GLU A 46 0.92 1.63 -13.94
CA GLU A 46 1.78 2.03 -15.07
C GLU A 46 0.97 2.31 -16.35
N GLU A 47 -0.06 1.49 -16.59
CA GLU A 47 -0.96 1.60 -17.75
C GLU A 47 -2.16 2.55 -17.49
N GLN A 48 -2.09 3.35 -16.43
CA GLN A 48 -3.10 4.36 -16.04
C GLN A 48 -4.50 3.78 -15.73
N GLN A 49 -4.59 2.47 -15.47
CA GLN A 49 -5.82 1.77 -15.08
C GLN A 49 -6.07 1.92 -13.58
N MET A 50 -6.28 3.15 -13.13
CA MET A 50 -6.31 3.52 -11.71
C MET A 50 -7.34 2.74 -10.90
N SER A 51 -8.56 2.60 -11.39
CA SER A 51 -9.64 1.89 -10.68
C SER A 51 -9.31 0.41 -10.47
N SER A 52 -8.79 -0.26 -11.50
CA SER A 52 -8.38 -1.66 -11.41
C SER A 52 -7.13 -1.84 -10.53
N GLY A 53 -6.16 -0.93 -10.60
CA GLY A 53 -4.98 -0.94 -9.72
C GLY A 53 -5.35 -0.78 -8.25
N VAL A 54 -6.28 0.12 -7.93
CA VAL A 54 -6.83 0.31 -6.57
C VAL A 54 -7.55 -0.97 -6.10
N ASP A 55 -8.37 -1.58 -6.95
CA ASP A 55 -9.06 -2.84 -6.60
C ASP A 55 -8.07 -3.96 -6.28
N LEU A 56 -7.05 -4.17 -7.11
CA LEU A 56 -6.01 -5.16 -6.83
C LEU A 56 -5.21 -4.85 -5.57
N SER A 57 -4.97 -3.57 -5.27
CA SER A 57 -4.30 -3.16 -4.04
C SER A 57 -5.12 -3.54 -2.80
N LYS A 58 -6.46 -3.42 -2.86
CA LYS A 58 -7.33 -3.90 -1.77
C LYS A 58 -7.30 -5.42 -1.64
N LEU A 59 -7.34 -6.16 -2.75
CA LEU A 59 -7.20 -7.62 -2.72
C LEU A 59 -5.85 -8.06 -2.14
N TYR A 60 -4.78 -7.33 -2.47
CA TYR A 60 -3.46 -7.55 -1.91
C TYR A 60 -3.48 -7.44 -0.37
N MET A 61 -4.10 -6.39 0.18
CA MET A 61 -4.26 -6.26 1.64
C MET A 61 -5.10 -7.38 2.25
N GLN A 62 -6.15 -7.84 1.56
CA GLN A 62 -6.95 -8.98 1.98
C GLN A 62 -6.11 -10.27 2.07
N ILE A 63 -5.24 -10.53 1.08
CA ILE A 63 -4.33 -11.68 1.10
C ILE A 63 -3.36 -11.60 2.28
N LEU A 64 -2.79 -10.42 2.56
CA LEU A 64 -1.88 -10.25 3.68
C LEU A 64 -2.57 -10.59 5.02
N GLN A 65 -3.83 -10.17 5.17
CA GLN A 65 -4.62 -10.40 6.38
C GLN A 65 -5.10 -11.85 6.51
N GLU A 66 -5.70 -12.43 5.46
CA GLU A 66 -6.22 -13.80 5.51
C GLU A 66 -5.11 -14.85 5.54
N GLY A 67 -3.97 -14.55 4.94
CA GLY A 67 -2.80 -15.42 4.89
C GLY A 67 -1.92 -15.36 6.12
N ASP A 68 -2.23 -14.49 7.09
CA ASP A 68 -1.40 -14.20 8.27
C ASP A 68 0.07 -13.95 7.86
N ILE A 69 0.27 -13.14 6.82
CA ILE A 69 1.60 -12.90 6.27
C ILE A 69 2.34 -11.98 7.23
N ASP A 70 3.47 -12.47 7.75
CA ASP A 70 4.29 -11.74 8.70
C ASP A 70 4.74 -10.36 8.18
N PRO A 71 4.58 -9.29 8.99
CA PRO A 71 5.09 -7.97 8.69
C PRO A 71 6.63 -7.96 8.57
N GLN A 72 7.13 -7.82 7.35
CA GLN A 72 8.57 -7.80 7.05
C GLN A 72 8.91 -6.71 6.01
N GLU A 73 10.18 -6.29 5.96
CA GLU A 73 10.62 -5.15 5.15
C GLU A 73 10.17 -5.22 3.68
N ARG A 74 10.28 -6.39 3.04
CA ARG A 74 9.81 -6.60 1.66
C ARG A 74 8.33 -6.24 1.51
N ILE A 75 7.47 -6.70 2.43
CA ILE A 75 6.04 -6.46 2.37
C ILE A 75 5.71 -5.01 2.72
N PHE A 76 6.41 -4.40 3.69
CA PHE A 76 6.25 -2.97 4.00
C PHE A 76 6.54 -2.07 2.81
N VAL A 77 7.63 -2.34 2.08
CA VAL A 77 7.98 -1.59 0.87
C VAL A 77 6.89 -1.78 -0.19
N ARG A 78 6.39 -3.00 -0.41
CA ARG A 78 5.30 -3.27 -1.36
C ARG A 78 4.01 -2.52 -1.01
N VAL A 79 3.57 -2.59 0.24
CA VAL A 79 2.40 -1.85 0.74
C VAL A 79 2.57 -0.35 0.54
N SER A 80 3.75 0.21 0.88
CA SER A 80 4.04 1.62 0.68
C SER A 80 4.05 2.03 -0.80
N THR A 81 4.59 1.19 -1.68
CA THR A 81 4.56 1.42 -3.13
C THR A 81 3.13 1.47 -3.65
N LEU A 82 2.28 0.51 -3.29
CA LEU A 82 0.87 0.53 -3.68
C LEU A 82 0.16 1.79 -3.16
N TYR A 83 0.36 2.16 -1.90
CA TYR A 83 -0.21 3.39 -1.33
C TYR A 83 0.20 4.65 -2.10
N LYS A 84 1.46 4.76 -2.52
CA LYS A 84 1.97 5.89 -3.31
C LYS A 84 1.30 5.94 -4.70
N SER A 85 1.07 4.79 -5.32
CA SER A 85 0.43 4.68 -6.63
C SER A 85 -1.07 4.98 -6.63
N ILE A 86 -1.76 4.79 -5.51
CA ILE A 86 -3.19 5.15 -5.38
C ILE A 86 -3.33 6.68 -5.52
N PRO A 87 -4.20 7.19 -6.42
CA PRO A 87 -4.45 8.62 -6.57
C PRO A 87 -4.86 9.28 -5.25
N SER A 88 -4.31 10.46 -4.95
CA SER A 88 -4.60 11.19 -3.71
C SER A 88 -6.08 11.50 -3.50
N GLU A 89 -6.81 11.67 -4.61
CA GLU A 89 -8.21 12.07 -4.61
C GLU A 89 -9.15 10.86 -4.51
N SER A 90 -8.57 9.65 -4.56
CA SER A 90 -9.33 8.42 -4.37
C SER A 90 -9.75 8.29 -2.91
N PRO A 91 -11.06 8.11 -2.62
CA PRO A 91 -11.52 7.84 -1.26
C PRO A 91 -10.88 6.57 -0.69
N ASP A 92 -10.47 5.65 -1.56
CA ASP A 92 -9.85 4.39 -1.20
C ASP A 92 -8.44 4.54 -0.63
N LYS A 93 -7.78 5.69 -0.82
CA LYS A 93 -6.42 5.90 -0.30
C LYS A 93 -6.38 5.86 1.22
N ASN A 94 -7.34 6.49 1.88
CA ASN A 94 -7.45 6.48 3.34
C ASN A 94 -7.89 5.11 3.87
N THR A 95 -8.77 4.43 3.14
CA THR A 95 -9.18 3.05 3.44
C THR A 95 -7.98 2.10 3.38
N PHE A 96 -7.20 2.17 2.30
CA PHE A 96 -5.98 1.37 2.14
C PHE A 96 -4.96 1.63 3.25
N LEU A 97 -4.73 2.92 3.58
CA LEU A 97 -3.85 3.31 4.68
C LEU A 97 -4.28 2.68 6.00
N SER A 98 -5.58 2.75 6.32
CA SER A 98 -6.14 2.21 7.56
C SER A 98 -6.00 0.69 7.64
N LEU A 99 -6.31 -0.01 6.55
CA LEU A 99 -6.12 -1.46 6.44
C LEU A 99 -4.66 -1.87 6.61
N ALA A 100 -3.74 -1.13 6.00
CA ALA A 100 -2.30 -1.38 6.08
C ALA A 100 -1.77 -1.22 7.51
N ILE A 101 -2.17 -0.15 8.21
CA ILE A 101 -1.81 0.07 9.61
C ILE A 101 -2.38 -1.05 10.49
N GLN A 102 -3.66 -1.39 10.34
CA GLN A 102 -4.31 -2.45 11.10
C GLN A 102 -3.64 -3.81 10.88
N TRP A 103 -3.34 -4.18 9.63
CA TRP A 103 -2.64 -5.43 9.31
C TRP A 103 -1.25 -5.50 9.97
N SER A 104 -0.55 -4.37 10.04
CA SER A 104 0.80 -4.34 10.63
C SER A 104 0.82 -4.31 12.16
N ALA A 105 -0.33 -4.22 12.83
CA ALA A 105 -0.40 -4.11 14.28
C ALA A 105 -0.14 -5.46 14.97
N ASN A 106 0.54 -5.42 16.12
CA ASN A 106 0.78 -6.58 16.98
C ASN A 106 0.96 -6.14 18.44
N GLU A 107 1.28 -7.07 19.36
CA GLU A 107 1.44 -6.74 20.78
C GLU A 107 2.52 -5.68 21.06
N GLY A 108 3.61 -5.66 20.29
CA GLY A 108 4.66 -4.65 20.40
C GLY A 108 4.31 -3.31 19.74
N TYR A 109 3.40 -3.34 18.77
CA TYR A 109 2.98 -2.19 17.97
C TYR A 109 1.45 -2.15 17.82
N PRO A 110 0.70 -1.84 18.89
CA PRO A 110 -0.77 -1.95 18.89
C PRO A 110 -1.46 -0.97 17.93
N ASN A 111 -0.76 0.10 17.53
CA ASN A 111 -1.26 1.10 16.59
C ASN A 111 -0.64 0.96 15.19
N GLY A 112 -0.02 -0.19 14.88
CA GLY A 112 0.65 -0.44 13.60
C GLY A 112 2.18 -0.37 13.69
N HIS A 113 2.86 -1.12 12.83
CA HIS A 113 4.31 -1.29 12.88
C HIS A 113 5.06 0.02 12.57
N GLN A 114 6.04 0.35 13.39
CA GLN A 114 6.83 1.60 13.28
C GLN A 114 7.44 1.84 11.89
N ARG A 115 7.86 0.77 11.20
CA ARG A 115 8.46 0.85 9.86
C ARG A 115 7.45 1.26 8.79
N LEU A 116 6.22 0.76 8.89
CA LEU A 116 5.17 1.10 7.95
C LEU A 116 4.71 2.55 8.17
N HIS A 117 4.60 2.98 9.42
CA HIS A 117 4.40 4.39 9.78
C HIS A 117 5.49 5.29 9.18
N GLN A 118 6.77 4.92 9.30
CA GLN A 118 7.87 5.68 8.70
C GLN A 118 7.68 5.86 7.18
N LEU A 119 7.38 4.77 6.46
CA LEU A 119 7.18 4.81 5.00
C LEU A 119 6.00 5.70 4.60
N PHE A 120 4.88 5.63 5.32
CA PHE A 120 3.73 6.49 5.08
C PHE A 120 4.02 7.96 5.43
N ALA A 121 4.75 8.21 6.52
CA ALA A 121 5.14 9.56 6.91
C ALA A 121 5.95 10.26 5.81
N HIS A 122 6.95 9.59 5.25
CA HIS A 122 7.74 10.09 4.10
C HIS A 122 6.89 10.26 2.83
N SER A 123 5.97 9.32 2.57
CA SER A 123 5.07 9.42 1.42
C SER A 123 4.16 10.65 1.51
N LEU A 124 3.56 10.88 2.68
CA LEU A 124 2.71 12.03 2.95
C LEU A 124 3.49 13.35 2.96
N TRP A 125 4.71 13.34 3.49
CA TRP A 125 5.61 14.50 3.47
C TRP A 125 5.93 14.91 2.03
N SER A 126 6.25 13.96 1.14
CA SER A 126 6.58 14.26 -0.26
C SER A 126 5.47 14.97 -1.04
N ILE A 127 4.22 14.83 -0.59
CA ILE A 127 3.04 15.52 -1.16
C ILE A 127 2.53 16.65 -0.26
N LYS A 128 3.35 17.14 0.67
CA LYS A 128 3.08 18.27 1.58
C LYS A 128 1.86 18.09 2.49
N ARG A 129 1.46 16.84 2.77
CA ARG A 129 0.44 16.51 3.78
C ARG A 129 1.09 16.46 5.17
N TYR A 130 1.55 17.61 5.64
CA TYR A 130 2.35 17.72 6.87
C TYR A 130 1.61 17.25 8.13
N PRO A 131 0.32 17.60 8.37
CA PRO A 131 -0.38 17.13 9.57
C PRO A 131 -0.43 15.60 9.67
N GLU A 132 -0.75 14.94 8.56
CA GLU A 132 -0.82 13.48 8.47
C GLU A 132 0.58 12.85 8.52
N SER A 133 1.55 13.43 7.82
CA SER A 133 2.95 13.00 7.88
C SER A 133 3.48 13.04 9.31
N ARG A 134 3.25 14.15 10.03
CA ARG A 134 3.61 14.30 11.44
C ARG A 134 2.98 13.21 12.30
N HIS A 135 1.69 12.93 12.11
CA HIS A 135 1.01 11.87 12.84
C HIS A 135 1.73 10.53 12.68
N HIS A 136 2.06 10.14 11.44
CA HIS A 136 2.77 8.88 11.21
C HIS A 136 4.21 8.88 11.74
N PHE A 137 4.94 10.00 11.64
CA PHE A 137 6.29 10.11 12.21
C PHE A 137 6.30 9.86 13.72
N LEU A 138 5.27 10.30 14.46
CA LEU A 138 5.17 10.09 15.91
C LEU A 138 5.05 8.61 16.31
N TYR A 139 4.51 7.76 15.43
CA TYR A 139 4.45 6.30 15.62
C TYR A 139 5.63 5.57 14.99
N SER A 140 6.53 6.29 14.32
CA SER A 140 7.77 5.74 13.77
C SER A 140 8.93 5.89 14.75
N SER A 141 10.05 5.23 14.47
CA SER A 141 11.33 5.46 15.14
C SER A 141 12.23 6.48 14.42
N ASP A 142 11.66 7.27 13.49
CA ASP A 142 12.41 8.20 12.65
C ASP A 142 12.34 9.66 13.15
N GLY A 143 13.02 9.92 14.26
CA GLY A 143 13.08 11.26 14.84
C GLY A 143 13.77 12.30 13.93
N SER A 144 14.77 11.87 13.16
CA SER A 144 15.47 12.74 12.22
C SER A 144 14.55 13.16 11.06
N GLY A 145 13.82 12.21 10.46
CA GLY A 145 12.82 12.49 9.43
C GLY A 145 11.71 13.41 9.93
N CYS A 146 11.23 13.16 11.15
CA CYS A 146 10.23 14.01 11.81
C CYS A 146 10.73 15.45 11.97
N GLY A 147 11.96 15.64 12.46
CA GLY A 147 12.56 16.96 12.64
C GLY A 147 12.71 17.72 11.33
N SER A 148 13.21 17.07 10.28
CA SER A 148 13.35 17.66 8.95
C SER A 148 12.00 18.07 8.36
N MET A 149 10.99 17.20 8.47
CA MET A 149 9.64 17.50 7.99
C MET A 149 9.02 18.69 8.73
N LEU A 150 9.19 18.79 10.06
CA LEU A 150 8.68 19.92 10.85
C LEU A 150 9.38 21.24 10.51
N ALA A 151 10.69 21.20 10.22
CA ALA A 151 11.42 22.37 9.77
C ALA A 151 10.90 22.87 8.42
N GLU A 152 10.74 21.97 7.45
CA GLU A 152 10.15 22.32 6.14
C GLU A 152 8.71 22.84 6.27
N PHE A 153 7.91 22.22 7.14
CA PHE A 153 6.54 22.66 7.41
C PHE A 153 6.49 24.10 7.91
N HIS A 154 7.39 24.47 8.84
CA HIS A 154 7.49 25.82 9.36
C HIS A 154 7.83 26.84 8.27
N PHE A 155 8.77 26.54 7.37
CA PHE A 155 9.11 27.44 6.26
C PHE A 155 7.96 27.68 5.28
N HIS A 156 7.05 26.72 5.12
CA HIS A 156 5.92 26.82 4.20
C HIS A 156 4.65 27.42 4.80
N GLN A 157 4.53 27.49 6.13
CA GLN A 157 3.39 28.11 6.83
C GLN A 157 3.74 29.38 7.64
N GLY A 158 5.03 29.70 7.74
CA GLY A 158 5.53 30.91 8.42
C GLY A 158 5.39 32.19 7.60
#